data_AF-A0A1X3RSM7-F1
#
_entry.id   AF-A0A1X3RSM7-F1
#
_cell.length_a   1.000
_cell.length_b   1.000
_cell.length_c   1.000
_cell.angle_alpha   90.00
_cell.angle_beta   90.00
_cell.angle_gamma   90.00
#
_symmetry.space_group_name_H-M   'P 1'
#
loop_
_entity.id
_entity.type
_entity.pdbx_description
1 polymer ?
#
loop_
_entity_poly.entity_id
_entity_poly.type
_entity_poly.pdbx_seq_one_letter_code
_entity_poly.pdbx_strand_id
1 'polypeptide(L)'
;MQMKEFDNSLISRLAELNEKGFSKADMARAANVSKQAVTGWFRTGTISKASALAVADASGVSIAWLFGKEVDEDLGLKEREIRMLNLFRQLPEPEQDHMIDLFQGRLRELDDYVEKYLRGRVKQE
;
A
#
# COMPACT_ATOMS: atom_id res chain seq x y z
N MET A 1 28.08 9.95 13.69
CA MET A 1 27.48 11.09 12.98
C MET A 1 26.81 10.56 11.72
N GLN A 2 25.55 10.11 11.80
CA GLN A 2 24.81 9.48 10.67
C GLN A 2 23.30 9.83 10.69
N MET A 3 22.89 10.90 11.38
CA MET A 3 21.46 11.19 11.58
C MET A 3 20.89 12.23 10.59
N LYS A 4 21.70 12.82 9.71
CA LYS A 4 21.29 13.93 8.83
C LYS A 4 20.90 13.54 7.40
N GLU A 5 21.29 12.37 6.90
CA GLU A 5 20.94 11.94 5.53
C GLU A 5 19.53 11.35 5.43
N PHE A 6 18.97 10.83 6.53
CA PHE A 6 17.63 10.21 6.54
C PHE A 6 16.47 11.22 6.41
N ASP A 7 16.66 12.48 6.80
CA ASP A 7 15.57 13.48 6.85
C ASP A 7 15.06 13.85 5.45
N ASN A 8 15.95 13.95 4.45
CA ASN A 8 15.54 14.25 3.08
C ASN A 8 14.97 13.01 2.36
N SER A 9 15.40 11.82 2.75
CA SER A 9 15.00 10.59 2.07
C SER A 9 13.54 10.21 2.38
N LEU A 10 13.08 10.38 3.64
CA LEU A 10 11.68 10.15 3.99
C LEU A 10 10.74 11.11 3.24
N ILE A 11 11.09 12.40 3.15
CA ILE A 11 10.27 13.39 2.45
C ILE A 11 10.12 13.00 0.98
N SER A 12 11.21 12.61 0.32
CA SER A 12 11.19 12.17 -1.07
C SER A 12 10.32 10.93 -1.28
N ARG A 13 10.40 9.95 -0.38
CA ARG A 13 9.60 8.71 -0.46
C ARG A 13 8.11 8.94 -0.20
N LEU A 14 7.78 9.82 0.74
CA LEU A 14 6.40 10.25 0.96
C LEU A 14 5.85 11.03 -0.25
N ALA A 15 6.68 11.85 -0.90
CA ALA A 15 6.29 12.52 -2.14
C ALA A 15 6.03 11.53 -3.28
N GLU A 16 6.91 10.53 -3.45
CA GLU A 16 6.75 9.47 -4.44
C GLU A 16 5.45 8.67 -4.23
N LEU A 17 5.13 8.30 -2.98
CA LEU A 17 3.86 7.65 -2.66
C LEU A 17 2.65 8.52 -3.03
N ASN A 18 2.73 9.82 -2.76
CA ASN A 18 1.65 10.77 -3.06
C ASN A 18 1.47 10.97 -4.58
N GLU A 19 2.56 10.93 -5.37
CA GLU A 19 2.49 10.94 -6.83
C GLU A 19 1.90 9.63 -7.41
N LYS A 20 2.18 8.49 -6.77
CA LYS A 20 1.60 7.17 -7.12
C LYS A 20 0.14 6.99 -6.64
N GLY A 21 -0.49 8.05 -6.14
CA GLY A 21 -1.92 8.05 -5.77
C GLY A 21 -2.21 7.71 -4.31
N PHE A 22 -1.20 7.41 -3.48
CA PHE A 22 -1.40 7.28 -2.03
C PHE A 22 -1.37 8.67 -1.37
N SER A 23 -2.51 9.34 -1.37
CA SER A 23 -2.58 10.77 -1.01
C SER A 23 -2.24 11.05 0.46
N LYS A 24 -1.94 12.31 0.80
CA LYS A 24 -1.83 12.74 2.20
C LYS A 24 -3.06 12.42 3.06
N ALA A 25 -4.25 12.31 2.45
CA ALA A 25 -5.47 11.90 3.15
C ALA A 25 -5.51 10.39 3.41
N ASP A 26 -4.99 9.58 2.49
CA ASP A 26 -4.80 8.13 2.68
C ASP A 26 -3.78 7.86 3.78
N MET A 27 -2.65 8.57 3.78
CA MET A 27 -1.63 8.50 4.83
C MET A 27 -2.19 8.83 6.22
N ALA A 28 -3.01 9.89 6.31
CA ALA A 28 -3.66 10.29 7.57
C ALA A 28 -4.61 9.20 8.08
N ARG A 29 -5.42 8.62 7.18
CA ARG A 29 -6.33 7.51 7.50
C ARG A 29 -5.57 6.26 7.94
N ALA A 30 -4.54 5.86 7.19
CA ALA A 30 -3.74 4.67 7.48
C ALA A 30 -3.07 4.77 8.85
N ALA A 31 -2.43 5.90 9.16
CA ALA A 31 -1.74 6.11 10.42
C ALA A 31 -2.65 6.55 11.58
N ASN A 32 -3.96 6.71 11.34
CA ASN A 32 -4.93 7.23 12.31
C ASN A 32 -4.49 8.56 12.95
N VAL A 33 -4.05 9.51 12.13
CA VAL A 33 -3.60 10.85 12.54
C VAL A 33 -4.33 11.95 11.77
N SER A 34 -4.15 13.19 12.18
CA SER A 34 -4.67 14.34 11.45
C SER A 34 -3.90 14.62 10.15
N LYS A 35 -4.56 15.23 9.16
CA LYS A 35 -3.88 15.68 7.93
C LYS A 35 -2.76 16.68 8.21
N GLN A 36 -2.87 17.47 9.27
CA GLN A 36 -1.83 18.40 9.70
C GLN A 36 -0.56 17.68 10.15
N ALA A 37 -0.70 16.53 10.83
CA ALA A 37 0.46 15.69 11.19
C ALA A 37 1.19 15.22 9.92
N VAL A 38 0.45 14.74 8.91
CA VAL A 38 1.02 14.34 7.62
C VAL A 38 1.74 15.49 6.93
N THR A 39 1.12 16.68 6.86
CA THR A 39 1.80 17.87 6.31
C THR A 39 3.08 18.21 7.07
N GLY A 40 3.10 17.98 8.39
CA GLY A 40 4.31 18.07 9.21
C GLY A 40 5.42 17.14 8.75
N TRP A 41 5.11 15.86 8.45
CA TRP A 41 6.08 14.88 7.98
C TRP A 41 6.78 15.32 6.68
N PHE A 42 6.02 15.87 5.73
CA PHE A 42 6.56 16.40 4.46
C PHE A 42 7.45 17.64 4.65
N ARG A 43 7.33 18.33 5.78
CA ARG A 43 8.13 19.52 6.10
C ARG A 43 9.36 19.18 6.93
N THR A 44 9.23 18.26 7.88
CA THR A 44 10.26 18.00 8.89
C THR A 44 11.02 16.70 8.67
N GLY A 45 10.55 15.79 7.80
CA GLY A 45 11.16 14.48 7.61
C GLY A 45 11.02 13.56 8.83
N THR A 46 10.10 13.87 9.75
CA THR A 46 9.94 13.13 11.00
C THR A 46 8.58 12.46 11.07
N ILE A 47 8.55 11.19 11.41
CA ILE A 47 7.34 10.38 11.58
C ILE A 47 7.50 9.46 12.79
N SER A 48 6.42 9.17 13.50
CA SER A 48 6.46 8.18 14.59
C SER A 48 6.66 6.77 14.04
N LYS A 49 7.25 5.87 14.82
CA LYS A 49 7.41 4.45 14.44
C LYS A 49 6.07 3.81 14.07
N ALA A 50 5.03 4.06 14.85
CA ALA A 50 3.69 3.50 14.62
C ALA A 50 3.08 4.03 13.32
N SER A 51 3.20 5.33 13.05
CA SER A 51 2.71 5.94 11.81
C SER A 51 3.50 5.47 10.58
N ALA A 52 4.83 5.31 10.71
CA ALA A 52 5.66 4.79 9.63
C ALA A 52 5.30 3.34 9.25
N LEU A 53 5.08 2.48 10.25
CA LEU A 53 4.59 1.12 10.06
C LEU A 53 3.25 1.10 9.32
N ALA A 54 2.28 1.87 9.81
CA ALA A 54 0.94 1.91 9.22
C ALA A 54 0.95 2.45 7.78
N VAL A 55 1.77 3.47 7.49
CA VAL A 55 1.93 4.00 6.12
C VAL A 55 2.60 2.97 5.22
N ALA A 56 3.68 2.33 5.68
CA ALA A 56 4.38 1.30 4.91
C ALA A 56 3.45 0.13 4.55
N ASP A 57 2.75 -0.41 5.53
CA ASP A 57 1.80 -1.52 5.36
C ASP A 57 0.65 -1.15 4.40
N ALA A 58 0.07 0.05 4.55
CA ALA A 58 -1.05 0.49 3.72
C ALA A 58 -0.65 0.87 2.28
N SER A 59 0.60 1.27 2.07
CA SER A 59 1.12 1.63 0.74
C SER A 59 1.87 0.49 0.06
N GLY A 60 2.03 -0.66 0.73
CA GLY A 60 2.69 -1.85 0.17
C GLY A 60 4.20 -1.70 -0.01
N VAL A 61 4.85 -0.80 0.73
CA VAL A 61 6.30 -0.60 0.70
C VAL A 61 6.94 -1.07 1.99
N SER A 62 8.23 -1.44 1.96
CA SER A 62 8.95 -1.74 3.20
C SER A 62 9.28 -0.47 4.00
N ILE A 63 9.39 -0.61 5.31
CA ILE A 63 9.87 0.48 6.19
C ILE A 63 11.26 0.95 5.76
N ALA A 64 12.13 0.03 5.34
CA ALA A 64 13.47 0.36 4.87
C ALA A 64 13.42 1.28 3.64
N TRP A 65 12.54 0.98 2.67
CA TRP A 65 12.29 1.84 1.51
C TRP A 65 11.78 3.22 1.91
N LEU A 66 10.82 3.27 2.85
CA LEU A 66 10.20 4.51 3.31
C LEU A 66 11.24 5.47 3.92
N PHE A 67 12.26 4.95 4.61
CA PHE A 67 13.38 5.73 5.13
C PHE A 67 14.55 5.86 4.13
N GLY A 68 14.29 5.62 2.85
CA GLY A 68 15.22 5.88 1.75
C GLY A 68 16.40 4.93 1.64
N LYS A 69 16.34 3.77 2.30
CA LYS A 69 17.30 2.70 2.00
C LYS A 69 16.99 2.14 0.62
N GLU A 70 18.01 1.87 -0.18
CA GLU A 70 17.85 1.06 -1.37
C GLU A 70 17.32 -0.30 -0.95
N VAL A 71 16.18 -0.67 -1.49
CA VAL A 71 15.62 -2.01 -1.37
C VAL A 71 15.32 -2.49 -2.77
N ASP A 72 15.65 -3.75 -3.03
CA ASP A 72 15.27 -4.46 -4.25
C ASP A 72 13.75 -4.44 -4.46
N GLU A 73 13.28 -4.52 -5.70
CA GLU A 73 11.84 -4.54 -6.03
C GLU A 73 11.04 -5.61 -5.28
N ASP A 74 11.71 -6.67 -4.82
CA ASP A 74 11.12 -7.80 -4.11
C ASP A 74 10.94 -7.57 -2.59
N LEU A 75 11.53 -6.50 -2.04
CA LEU A 75 11.55 -6.22 -0.59
C LEU A 75 10.24 -5.56 -0.12
N GLY A 76 9.29 -6.38 0.31
CA GLY A 76 8.02 -5.95 0.90
C GLY A 76 6.83 -6.83 0.52
N LEU A 77 7.00 -7.64 -0.53
CA LEU A 77 6.01 -8.61 -0.97
C LEU A 77 6.04 -9.86 -0.10
N LYS A 78 4.87 -10.36 0.28
CA LYS A 78 4.71 -11.68 0.92
C LYS A 78 5.07 -12.78 -0.08
N GLU A 79 5.44 -13.95 0.41
CA GLU A 79 5.86 -15.08 -0.44
C GLU A 79 4.86 -15.40 -1.58
N ARG A 80 3.56 -15.29 -1.29
CA ARG A 80 2.50 -15.51 -2.29
C ARG A 80 2.45 -14.41 -3.36
N GLU A 81 2.72 -13.17 -2.99
CA GLU A 81 2.73 -12.01 -3.89
C GLU A 81 3.95 -12.09 -4.81
N ILE A 82 5.12 -12.44 -4.29
CA ILE A 82 6.33 -12.71 -5.10
C ILE A 82 6.07 -13.83 -6.10
N ARG A 83 5.48 -14.93 -5.65
CA ARG A 83 5.16 -16.07 -6.52
C ARG A 83 4.18 -15.69 -7.62
N MET A 84 3.13 -14.93 -7.29
CA MET A 84 2.16 -14.43 -8.26
C MET A 84 2.81 -13.49 -9.28
N LEU A 85 3.60 -12.52 -8.82
CA LEU A 85 4.29 -11.54 -9.67
C LEU A 85 5.25 -12.23 -10.65
N ASN A 86 6.01 -13.21 -10.17
CA ASN A 86 6.93 -13.98 -11.01
C ASN A 86 6.20 -14.79 -12.09
N LEU A 87 5.04 -15.37 -11.79
CA LEU A 87 4.22 -16.05 -12.80
C LEU A 87 3.61 -15.07 -13.79
N PHE A 88 3.09 -13.94 -13.29
CA PHE A 88 2.46 -12.91 -14.11
C PHE A 88 3.43 -12.30 -15.13
N ARG A 89 4.66 -11.98 -14.72
CA ARG A 89 5.71 -11.41 -15.58
C ARG A 89 6.17 -12.36 -16.71
N GLN A 90 5.88 -13.65 -16.62
CA GLN A 90 6.20 -14.64 -17.67
C GLN A 90 5.12 -14.72 -18.75
N LEU A 91 3.94 -14.14 -18.53
CA LEU A 91 2.84 -14.16 -19.48
C LEU A 91 3.01 -13.09 -20.58
N PRO A 92 2.57 -13.37 -21.82
CA PRO A 92 2.37 -12.33 -22.83
C PRO A 92 1.37 -11.27 -22.38
N GLU A 93 1.47 -10.03 -22.88
CA GLU A 93 0.57 -8.93 -22.49
C GLU A 93 -0.93 -9.27 -22.56
N PRO A 94 -1.46 -9.92 -23.61
CA PRO A 94 -2.88 -10.26 -23.65
C PRO A 94 -3.30 -11.23 -22.53
N GLU A 95 -2.40 -12.11 -22.12
CA GLU A 95 -2.65 -13.07 -21.03
C GLU A 95 -2.53 -12.40 -19.67
N GLN A 96 -1.66 -11.40 -19.53
CA GLN A 96 -1.61 -10.56 -18.33
C GLN A 96 -2.94 -9.83 -18.11
N ASP A 97 -3.49 -9.19 -19.16
CA ASP A 97 -4.79 -8.52 -19.11
C ASP A 97 -5.92 -9.49 -18.74
N HIS A 98 -5.94 -10.68 -19.37
CA HIS A 98 -6.91 -11.71 -19.05
C HIS A 98 -6.83 -12.19 -17.60
N MET A 99 -5.62 -12.35 -17.04
CA MET A 99 -5.45 -12.71 -15.64
C MET A 99 -5.95 -11.62 -14.70
N ILE A 100 -5.75 -10.34 -15.03
CA ILE A 100 -6.31 -9.21 -14.27
C ILE A 100 -7.84 -9.27 -14.28
N ASP A 101 -8.45 -9.46 -15.45
CA ASP A 101 -9.91 -9.57 -15.59
C ASP A 101 -10.48 -10.72 -14.76
N LEU A 102 -9.78 -11.86 -14.74
CA LEU A 102 -10.17 -13.02 -13.95
C LEU A 102 -10.14 -12.73 -12.45
N PHE A 103 -9.09 -12.06 -11.95
CA PHE A 103 -9.03 -11.63 -10.54
C PHE A 103 -10.17 -10.66 -10.21
N GLN A 104 -10.46 -9.69 -11.08
CA GLN A 104 -11.55 -8.74 -10.89
C GLN A 104 -12.91 -9.43 -10.86
N GLY A 105 -13.17 -10.35 -11.79
CA GLY A 105 -14.39 -11.15 -11.83
C GLY A 105 -14.59 -11.94 -10.55
N ARG A 106 -13.53 -12.59 -10.05
CA ARG A 106 -13.59 -13.39 -8.83
C ARG A 106 -13.89 -12.54 -7.58
N LEU A 107 -13.32 -11.34 -7.49
CA LEU A 107 -13.63 -10.41 -6.39
C LEU A 107 -15.10 -10.00 -6.41
N ARG A 108 -15.64 -9.65 -7.58
CA ARG A 108 -17.05 -9.31 -7.75
C ARG A 108 -17.98 -10.45 -7.32
N GLU A 109 -17.67 -11.68 -7.71
CA GLU A 109 -18.44 -12.86 -7.27
C GLU A 109 -18.46 -13.04 -5.75
N LEU A 110 -17.33 -12.79 -5.10
CA LEU A 110 -17.21 -12.88 -3.64
C LEU A 110 -18.00 -11.77 -2.96
N ASP A 111 -17.94 -10.54 -3.49
CA ASP A 111 -18.73 -9.41 -3.00
C ASP A 111 -20.23 -9.68 -3.13
N ASP A 112 -20.68 -10.15 -4.30
CA ASP A 112 -22.07 -10.53 -4.56
C ASP A 112 -22.54 -11.66 -3.63
N TYR A 113 -21.67 -12.64 -3.38
CA TYR A 113 -21.94 -13.72 -2.44
C TYR A 113 -22.12 -13.18 -1.02
N VAL A 114 -21.16 -12.38 -0.54
CA VAL A 114 -21.22 -11.78 0.80
C VAL A 114 -22.47 -10.92 0.96
N GLU A 115 -22.82 -10.09 -0.03
CA GLU A 115 -24.01 -9.25 0.01
C GLU A 115 -25.30 -10.07 0.11
N LYS A 116 -25.44 -11.14 -0.69
CA LYS A 116 -26.60 -12.05 -0.63
C LYS A 116 -26.75 -12.71 0.74
N TYR A 117 -25.65 -13.17 1.34
CA TYR A 117 -25.67 -13.87 2.63
C TYR A 117 -25.82 -12.93 3.83
N LEU A 118 -25.25 -11.72 3.78
CA LEU A 118 -25.44 -10.71 4.83
C LEU A 118 -26.87 -10.14 4.82
N ARG A 119 -27.46 -9.86 3.64
CA ARG A 119 -28.85 -9.42 3.53
C ARG A 119 -29.86 -10.47 4.01
N GLY A 120 -29.53 -11.76 3.90
CA GLY A 120 -30.38 -12.86 4.37
C GLY A 120 -30.53 -12.93 5.90
N ARG A 121 -29.53 -12.46 6.67
CA ARG A 121 -29.60 -12.42 8.14
C ARG A 121 -30.31 -11.18 8.68
N VAL A 122 -30.24 -10.05 7.98
CA VAL A 122 -30.86 -8.78 8.41
C VAL A 122 -32.39 -8.78 8.21
N LYS A 123 -32.95 -9.68 7.40
CA LYS A 123 -34.41 -9.82 7.20
C LYS A 123 -35.10 -10.83 8.13
N GLN A 124 -34.38 -11.42 9.09
CA GLN A 124 -34.94 -12.37 10.07
C GLN A 124 -35.09 -11.74 11.48
N GLU A 125 -35.38 -10.44 11.55
CA GLU A 125 -35.90 -9.77 12.74
C GLU A 125 -37.24 -9.09 12.44
#